data_AF-A0A519EJ56-F1
#
_entry.id   AF-A0A519EJ56-F1
#
_cell.length_a   1.000
_cell.length_b   1.000
_cell.length_c   1.000
_cell.angle_alpha   90.00
_cell.angle_beta   90.00
_cell.angle_gamma   90.00
#
_symmetry.space_group_name_H-M   'P 1'
#
loop_
_entity.id
_entity.type
_entity.pdbx_description
1 polymer ?
#
loop_
_entity_poly.entity_id
_entity_poly.type
_entity_poly.pdbx_seq_one_letter_code
_entity_poly.pdbx_strand_id
1 'polypeptide(L)'
;MTIADTDLDGALALYQQVIDTCLRAPEVALRLQAAKSTVNRSYRLRNAGRHDEAVACAETLLQACGEETDKDIAAQVVKVRIGLARACGKTGQTARQVETLEVLLALPPTALDATVRTELLAEYRQAKPTSTAIGKAAHALGSWFGKKK
;
A
#
# COMPACT_ATOMS: atom_id res chain seq x y z
N MET A 1 -16.18 15.66 -16.25
CA MET A 1 -16.15 14.21 -16.53
C MET A 1 -15.87 14.04 -18.01
N THR A 2 -14.65 13.63 -18.34
CA THR A 2 -14.20 13.38 -19.72
C THR A 2 -14.52 11.92 -20.11
N ILE A 3 -14.50 11.60 -21.40
CA ILE A 3 -14.71 10.23 -21.89
C ILE A 3 -13.69 9.24 -21.28
N ALA A 4 -12.49 9.72 -20.95
CA ALA A 4 -11.46 8.94 -20.25
C ALA A 4 -11.81 8.66 -18.78
N ASP A 5 -12.47 9.59 -18.09
CA ASP A 5 -12.94 9.37 -16.71
C ASP A 5 -14.05 8.31 -16.67
N THR A 6 -14.96 8.33 -17.65
CA THR A 6 -16.05 7.36 -17.78
C THR A 6 -15.52 5.93 -18.05
N ASP A 7 -14.47 5.79 -18.87
CA ASP A 7 -13.83 4.49 -19.14
C ASP A 7 -13.13 3.94 -17.88
N LEU A 8 -12.49 4.82 -17.09
CA LEU A 8 -11.89 4.43 -15.83
C LEU A 8 -12.95 3.94 -14.83
N ASP A 9 -14.00 4.71 -14.59
CA ASP A 9 -15.05 4.34 -13.63
C ASP A 9 -15.77 3.05 -14.03
N GLY A 10 -16.02 2.85 -15.34
CA GLY A 10 -16.56 1.59 -15.87
C GLY A 10 -15.64 0.40 -15.61
N ALA A 11 -14.35 0.52 -15.92
CA ALA A 11 -13.37 -0.54 -15.65
C ALA A 11 -13.26 -0.85 -14.14
N LEU A 12 -13.25 0.20 -13.31
CA LEU A 12 -13.23 0.07 -11.86
C LEU A 12 -14.46 -0.71 -11.37
N ALA A 13 -15.67 -0.37 -11.85
CA ALA A 13 -16.90 -1.06 -11.47
C ALA A 13 -16.88 -2.55 -11.82
N LEU A 14 -16.36 -2.92 -12.99
CA LEU A 14 -16.21 -4.34 -13.38
C LEU A 14 -15.29 -5.11 -12.43
N TYR A 15 -14.16 -4.53 -12.03
CA TYR A 15 -13.30 -5.16 -11.03
C TYR A 15 -14.03 -5.30 -9.68
N GLN A 16 -14.80 -4.29 -9.27
CA GLN A 16 -15.55 -4.36 -8.01
C GLN A 16 -16.58 -5.48 -8.03
N GLN A 17 -17.31 -5.65 -9.14
CA GLN A 17 -18.28 -6.73 -9.29
C GLN A 17 -17.64 -8.12 -9.12
N VAL A 18 -16.44 -8.33 -9.69
CA VAL A 18 -15.69 -9.58 -9.51
C VAL A 18 -15.26 -9.76 -8.05
N ILE A 19 -14.81 -8.68 -7.37
CA ILE A 19 -14.43 -8.73 -5.96
C ILE A 19 -15.63 -9.13 -5.10
N ASP A 20 -16.77 -8.45 -5.26
CA ASP A 20 -17.96 -8.67 -4.44
C ASP A 20 -18.51 -10.10 -4.60
N THR A 21 -18.44 -10.65 -5.81
CA THR A 21 -18.97 -11.98 -6.11
C THR A 21 -18.01 -13.10 -5.68
N CYS A 22 -16.70 -12.91 -5.89
CA CYS A 22 -15.75 -14.03 -5.85
C CYS A 22 -14.85 -14.05 -4.62
N LEU A 23 -14.74 -12.96 -3.85
CA LEU A 23 -13.74 -12.83 -2.77
C LEU A 23 -13.94 -13.85 -1.64
N ARG A 24 -15.19 -14.24 -1.36
CA ARG A 24 -15.56 -15.20 -0.32
C ARG A 24 -16.13 -16.50 -0.88
N ALA A 25 -15.92 -16.75 -2.17
CA ALA A 25 -16.36 -17.99 -2.79
C ALA A 25 -15.60 -19.19 -2.19
N PRO A 26 -16.23 -20.37 -2.08
CA PRO A 26 -15.54 -21.57 -1.60
C PRO A 26 -14.43 -22.03 -2.54
N GLU A 27 -14.52 -21.71 -3.84
CA GLU A 27 -13.52 -22.09 -4.84
C GLU A 27 -12.31 -21.16 -4.81
N VAL A 28 -11.12 -21.74 -4.58
CA VAL A 28 -9.83 -21.02 -4.62
C VAL A 28 -9.64 -20.27 -5.94
N ALA A 29 -10.04 -20.86 -7.06
CA ALA A 29 -9.94 -20.23 -8.38
C ALA A 29 -10.74 -18.91 -8.47
N LEU A 30 -11.93 -18.84 -7.85
CA LEU A 30 -12.74 -17.62 -7.82
C LEU A 30 -12.12 -16.57 -6.88
N ARG A 31 -11.69 -16.98 -5.69
CA ARG A 31 -10.97 -16.07 -4.76
C ARG A 31 -9.70 -15.50 -5.39
N LEU A 32 -8.98 -16.29 -6.18
CA LEU A 32 -7.82 -15.82 -6.94
C LEU A 32 -8.20 -14.76 -7.99
N GLN A 33 -9.34 -14.90 -8.66
CA GLN A 33 -9.83 -13.84 -9.57
C GLN A 33 -10.17 -12.57 -8.80
N ALA A 34 -10.83 -12.66 -7.65
CA ALA A 34 -11.07 -11.50 -6.80
C ALA A 34 -9.76 -10.83 -6.34
N ALA A 35 -8.75 -11.62 -5.96
CA ALA A 35 -7.45 -11.09 -5.55
C ALA A 35 -6.74 -10.35 -6.69
N LYS A 36 -6.71 -10.92 -7.90
CA LYS A 36 -6.17 -10.27 -9.10
C LYS A 36 -6.94 -8.98 -9.44
N SER A 37 -8.27 -9.02 -9.38
CA SER A 37 -9.13 -7.85 -9.61
C SER A 37 -8.85 -6.74 -8.60
N THR A 38 -8.65 -7.09 -7.32
CA THR A 38 -8.32 -6.12 -6.28
C THR A 38 -6.98 -5.43 -6.55
N VAL A 39 -5.95 -6.20 -6.93
CA VAL A 39 -4.62 -5.64 -7.27
C VAL A 39 -4.74 -4.69 -8.46
N ASN A 40 -5.45 -5.08 -9.51
CA ASN A 40 -5.63 -4.25 -10.71
C ASN A 40 -6.44 -2.99 -10.43
N ARG A 41 -7.53 -3.10 -9.67
CA ARG A 41 -8.37 -1.97 -9.26
C ARG A 41 -7.58 -0.98 -8.41
N SER A 42 -6.90 -1.46 -7.37
CA SER A 42 -6.07 -0.62 -6.50
C SER A 42 -4.94 0.08 -7.28
N TYR A 43 -4.31 -0.62 -8.23
CA TYR A 43 -3.31 -0.01 -9.13
C TYR A 43 -3.89 1.13 -9.98
N ARG A 44 -5.05 0.91 -10.63
CA ARG A 44 -5.70 1.94 -11.45
C ARG A 44 -6.14 3.15 -10.63
N LEU A 45 -6.72 2.93 -9.45
CA LEU A 45 -7.10 3.99 -8.51
C LEU A 45 -5.88 4.84 -8.11
N ARG A 46 -4.75 4.20 -7.79
CA ARG A 46 -3.50 4.91 -7.48
C ARG A 46 -3.00 5.75 -8.65
N ASN A 47 -3.01 5.22 -9.86
CA ASN A 47 -2.57 5.95 -11.05
C ASN A 47 -3.48 7.14 -11.37
N ALA A 48 -4.76 7.05 -11.03
CA ALA A 48 -5.73 8.14 -11.17
C ALA A 48 -5.68 9.15 -9.99
N GLY A 49 -4.76 9.01 -9.04
CA GLY A 49 -4.67 9.88 -7.86
C GLY A 49 -5.74 9.64 -6.79
N ARG A 50 -6.60 8.63 -6.96
CA ARG A 50 -7.68 8.24 -6.04
C ARG A 50 -7.15 7.33 -4.93
N HIS A 51 -6.18 7.85 -4.17
CA HIS A 51 -5.39 7.06 -3.23
C HIS A 51 -6.21 6.49 -2.07
N ASP A 52 -7.17 7.23 -1.52
CA ASP A 52 -8.02 6.75 -0.42
C ASP A 52 -8.89 5.55 -0.85
N GLU A 53 -9.44 5.58 -2.06
CA GLU A 53 -10.17 4.45 -2.62
C GLU A 53 -9.27 3.24 -2.89
N ALA A 54 -8.02 3.48 -3.30
CA ALA A 54 -7.06 2.41 -3.47
C ALA A 54 -6.69 1.72 -2.14
N VAL A 55 -6.64 2.50 -1.04
CA VAL A 55 -6.45 1.99 0.33
C VAL A 55 -7.63 1.10 0.71
N ALA A 56 -8.87 1.60 0.60
CA ALA A 56 -10.07 0.83 0.92
C ALA A 56 -10.19 -0.46 0.09
N CYS A 57 -9.86 -0.39 -1.20
CA CYS A 57 -9.81 -1.54 -2.08
C CYS A 57 -8.79 -2.58 -1.61
N ALA A 58 -7.58 -2.15 -1.21
CA ALA A 58 -6.53 -3.05 -0.74
C ALA A 58 -6.90 -3.73 0.60
N GLU A 59 -7.48 -2.98 1.53
CA GLU A 59 -7.96 -3.49 2.82
C GLU A 59 -8.96 -4.64 2.67
N THR A 60 -9.86 -4.52 1.68
CA THR A 60 -10.88 -5.54 1.40
C THR A 60 -10.25 -6.91 1.15
N LEU A 61 -9.19 -6.98 0.34
CA LEU A 61 -8.46 -8.25 0.11
C LEU A 61 -7.66 -8.68 1.34
N LEU A 62 -7.02 -7.75 2.05
CA LEU A 62 -6.22 -8.09 3.23
C LEU A 62 -7.09 -8.65 4.37
N GLN A 63 -8.30 -8.14 4.54
CA GLN A 63 -9.25 -8.64 5.53
C GLN A 63 -9.77 -10.04 5.17
N ALA A 64 -9.99 -10.32 3.88
CA ALA A 64 -10.55 -11.59 3.44
C ALA A 64 -9.52 -12.70 3.25
N CYS A 65 -8.30 -12.35 2.83
CA CYS A 65 -7.26 -13.30 2.39
C CYS A 65 -5.91 -13.08 3.06
N GLY A 66 -5.82 -12.27 4.13
CA GLY A 66 -4.55 -11.94 4.80
C GLY A 66 -3.79 -13.15 5.35
N GLU A 67 -4.49 -14.25 5.64
CA GLU A 67 -3.96 -15.51 6.18
C GLU A 67 -4.12 -16.69 5.19
N GLU A 68 -4.36 -16.41 3.91
CA GLU A 68 -4.60 -17.45 2.91
C GLU A 68 -3.34 -18.32 2.66
N THR A 69 -3.53 -19.64 2.61
CA THR A 69 -2.44 -20.60 2.38
C THR A 69 -2.15 -20.91 0.91
N ASP A 70 -3.09 -20.57 0.02
CA ASP A 70 -2.88 -20.69 -1.42
C ASP A 70 -1.78 -19.73 -1.90
N LYS A 71 -0.77 -20.27 -2.58
CA LYS A 71 0.44 -19.53 -2.94
C LYS A 71 0.16 -18.41 -3.94
N ASP A 72 -0.78 -18.60 -4.86
CA ASP A 72 -1.10 -17.61 -5.88
C ASP A 72 -1.88 -16.44 -5.29
N ILE A 73 -2.81 -16.72 -4.36
CA ILE A 73 -3.51 -15.67 -3.61
C ILE A 73 -2.55 -14.93 -2.68
N ALA A 74 -1.68 -15.65 -1.95
CA ALA A 74 -0.66 -15.03 -1.11
C ALA A 74 0.25 -14.09 -1.91
N ALA A 75 0.62 -14.44 -3.14
CA ALA A 75 1.37 -13.55 -4.03
C ALA A 75 0.59 -12.26 -4.39
N GLN A 76 -0.73 -12.33 -4.57
CA GLN A 76 -1.56 -11.13 -4.77
C GLN A 76 -1.67 -10.29 -3.50
N VAL A 77 -1.74 -10.92 -2.31
CA VAL A 77 -1.73 -10.24 -1.01
C VAL A 77 -0.45 -9.41 -0.83
N VAL A 78 0.71 -9.96 -1.22
CA VAL A 78 1.97 -9.20 -1.21
C VAL A 78 1.90 -8.00 -2.15
N LYS A 79 1.42 -8.20 -3.40
CA LYS A 79 1.29 -7.11 -4.39
C LYS A 79 0.35 -6.00 -3.93
N VAL A 80 -0.80 -6.36 -3.36
CA VAL A 80 -1.77 -5.37 -2.87
C VAL A 80 -1.19 -4.61 -1.68
N ARG A 81 -0.44 -5.27 -0.80
CA ARG A 81 0.21 -4.65 0.36
C ARG A 81 1.29 -3.65 -0.05
N ILE A 82 2.05 -3.91 -1.12
CA ILE A 82 2.96 -2.92 -1.73
C ILE A 82 2.17 -1.69 -2.22
N GLY A 83 1.05 -1.93 -2.93
CA GLY A 83 0.17 -0.85 -3.39
C GLY A 83 -0.37 -0.01 -2.25
N LEU A 84 -0.79 -0.66 -1.15
CA LEU A 84 -1.28 -0.03 0.07
C LEU A 84 -0.21 0.87 0.70
N ALA A 85 1.01 0.38 0.93
CA ALA A 85 2.10 1.18 1.49
C ALA A 85 2.32 2.48 0.69
N ARG A 86 2.37 2.35 -0.64
CA ARG A 86 2.56 3.49 -1.55
C ARG A 86 1.38 4.47 -1.51
N ALA A 87 0.15 3.96 -1.44
CA ALA A 87 -1.04 4.80 -1.31
C ALA A 87 -1.07 5.55 0.03
N CYS A 88 -0.76 4.88 1.15
CA CYS A 88 -0.64 5.50 2.47
C CYS A 88 0.42 6.61 2.49
N GLY A 89 1.55 6.41 1.82
CA GLY A 89 2.56 7.47 1.68
C GLY A 89 2.06 8.70 0.92
N LYS A 90 1.18 8.51 -0.08
CA LYS A 90 0.56 9.61 -0.84
C LYS A 90 -0.54 10.34 -0.07
N THR A 91 -1.25 9.64 0.82
CA THR A 91 -2.31 10.23 1.67
C THR A 91 -1.78 10.79 3.00
N GLY A 92 -0.46 10.73 3.24
CA GLY A 92 0.15 11.20 4.49
C GLY A 92 -0.08 10.28 5.69
N GLN A 93 -0.59 9.07 5.48
CA GLN A 93 -0.79 8.06 6.52
C GLN A 93 0.53 7.36 6.86
N THR A 94 1.53 8.13 7.32
CA THR A 94 2.91 7.68 7.49
C THR A 94 3.05 6.51 8.47
N ALA A 95 2.35 6.54 9.61
CA ALA A 95 2.39 5.43 10.58
C ALA A 95 1.96 4.10 9.94
N ARG A 96 0.88 4.14 9.18
CA ARG A 96 0.34 2.98 8.47
C ARG A 96 1.24 2.52 7.33
N GLN A 97 1.83 3.46 6.59
CA GLN A 97 2.84 3.15 5.57
C GLN A 97 4.01 2.38 6.19
N VAL A 98 4.54 2.86 7.32
CA VAL A 98 5.65 2.22 8.05
C VAL A 98 5.27 0.81 8.48
N GLU A 99 4.12 0.62 9.13
CA GLU A 99 3.63 -0.70 9.54
C GLU A 99 3.52 -1.67 8.34
N THR A 100 2.94 -1.19 7.24
CA THR A 100 2.77 -2.00 6.02
C THR A 100 4.12 -2.41 5.41
N LEU A 101 5.10 -1.49 5.41
CA LEU A 101 6.46 -1.75 4.94
C LEU A 101 7.21 -2.72 5.86
N GLU A 102 7.02 -2.65 7.17
CA GLU A 102 7.64 -3.59 8.12
C GLU A 102 7.17 -5.02 7.87
N VAL A 103 5.86 -5.21 7.64
CA VAL A 103 5.31 -6.52 7.27
C VAL A 103 5.93 -7.03 5.96
N LEU A 104 6.04 -6.18 4.94
CA LEU A 104 6.64 -6.56 3.66
C LEU A 104 8.13 -6.92 3.79
N LEU A 105 8.89 -6.13 4.54
CA LEU A 105 10.33 -6.34 4.72
C LEU A 105 10.63 -7.57 5.59
N ALA A 106 9.70 -7.98 6.46
CA ALA A 106 9.79 -9.22 7.24
C ALA A 106 9.54 -10.50 6.42
N LEU A 107 8.97 -10.40 5.22
CA LEU A 107 8.75 -11.56 4.34
C LEU A 107 10.07 -12.23 3.95
N PRO A 108 10.08 -13.55 3.69
CA PRO A 108 11.30 -14.24 3.26
C PRO A 108 11.81 -13.68 1.92
N PRO A 109 13.13 -13.79 1.63
CA PRO A 109 13.71 -13.28 0.38
C PRO A 109 13.07 -13.84 -0.89
N THR A 110 12.50 -15.05 -0.83
CA THR A 110 11.82 -15.70 -1.95
C THR A 110 10.44 -15.12 -2.27
N ALA A 111 9.83 -14.36 -1.35
CA ALA A 111 8.48 -13.81 -1.52
C ALA A 111 8.46 -12.42 -2.20
N LEU A 112 9.62 -11.76 -2.33
CA LEU A 112 9.76 -10.43 -2.92
C LEU A 112 11.01 -10.37 -3.78
N ASP A 113 10.87 -9.81 -4.99
CA ASP A 113 12.02 -9.48 -5.82
C ASP A 113 13.02 -8.58 -5.07
N ALA A 114 14.32 -8.79 -5.28
CA ALA A 114 15.37 -8.09 -4.57
C ALA A 114 15.41 -6.58 -4.88
N THR A 115 15.07 -6.20 -6.12
CA THR A 115 14.94 -4.80 -6.54
C THR A 115 13.79 -4.14 -5.80
N VAL A 116 12.62 -4.79 -5.81
CA VAL A 116 11.43 -4.32 -5.08
C VAL A 116 11.73 -4.17 -3.60
N ARG A 117 12.41 -5.15 -2.98
CA ARG A 117 12.82 -5.05 -1.57
C ARG A 117 13.70 -3.85 -1.30
N THR A 118 14.64 -3.55 -2.20
CA THR A 118 15.52 -2.38 -2.08
C THR A 118 14.74 -1.07 -2.16
N GLU A 119 13.77 -0.97 -3.08
CA GLU A 119 12.86 0.17 -3.19
C GLU A 119 12.05 0.36 -1.90
N LEU A 120 11.41 -0.70 -1.40
CA LEU A 120 10.60 -0.65 -0.18
C LEU A 120 11.42 -0.25 1.05
N LEU A 121 12.69 -0.68 1.12
CA LEU A 121 13.60 -0.26 2.19
C LEU A 121 13.95 1.23 2.10
N ALA A 122 14.08 1.78 0.89
CA ALA A 122 14.25 3.22 0.70
C ALA A 122 13.00 3.99 1.09
N GLU A 123 11.82 3.54 0.67
CA GLU A 123 10.52 4.11 1.08
C GLU A 123 10.36 4.06 2.62
N TYR A 124 10.73 2.95 3.26
CA TYR A 124 10.69 2.79 4.72
C TYR A 124 11.59 3.79 5.45
N ARG A 125 12.83 3.97 4.98
CA ARG A 125 13.77 4.94 5.56
C ARG A 125 13.30 6.38 5.42
N GLN A 126 12.58 6.70 4.33
CA GLN A 126 11.98 8.02 4.15
C GLN A 126 10.77 8.22 5.05
N ALA A 127 9.91 7.20 5.17
CA ALA A 127 8.68 7.26 5.96
C ALA A 127 8.92 7.21 7.48
N LYS A 128 9.98 6.54 7.94
CA LYS A 128 10.38 6.52 9.35
C LYS A 128 11.40 7.64 9.58
N PRO A 129 11.01 8.86 10.00
CA PRO A 129 11.98 9.90 10.29
C PRO A 129 12.90 9.40 11.39
N THR A 130 14.17 9.20 11.06
CA THR A 130 15.23 9.13 12.05
C THR A 130 15.16 10.43 12.85
N SER A 131 15.31 10.32 14.17
CA SER A 131 15.39 11.38 15.19
C SER A 131 16.18 12.65 14.80
N THR A 132 16.97 12.61 13.72
CA THR A 132 17.69 13.75 13.12
C THR A 132 16.83 14.97 12.77
N ALA A 133 15.52 14.83 12.51
CA ALA A 133 14.62 15.98 12.34
C ALA A 133 14.36 16.72 13.67
N ILE A 134 14.27 15.97 14.77
CA ILE A 134 14.20 16.54 16.13
C ILE A 134 15.57 17.16 16.50
N GLY A 135 16.68 16.57 16.06
CA GLY A 135 18.03 17.12 16.25
C GLY A 135 18.28 18.46 15.53
N LYS A 136 17.75 18.64 14.30
CA LYS A 136 17.86 19.92 13.59
C LYS A 136 16.96 21.01 14.19
N ALA A 137 15.80 20.64 14.75
CA ALA A 137 14.98 21.56 15.53
C ALA A 137 15.62 21.93 16.89
N ALA A 138 16.31 20.98 17.54
CA ALA A 138 17.04 21.23 18.79
C ALA A 138 18.24 22.18 18.60
N HIS A 139 18.95 22.08 17.47
CA HIS A 139 20.05 23.01 17.16
C HIS A 139 19.58 24.44 16.85
N ALA A 140 18.31 24.60 16.41
CA ALA A 140 17.70 25.92 16.20
C ALA A 140 17.23 26.58 17.50
N LEU A 141 16.88 25.80 18.54
CA LEU A 141 16.51 26.32 19.86
C LEU A 141 17.74 26.66 20.73
N GLY A 142 18.89 26.03 20.48
CA GLY A 142 20.15 26.34 21.17
C GLY A 142 20.80 27.68 20.78
N SER A 143 20.41 28.28 19.64
CA SER A 143 20.94 29.60 19.22
C SER A 143 20.24 30.78 19.91
N TRP A 144 19.14 30.54 20.62
CA TRP A 144 18.37 31.60 21.29
C TRP A 144 18.84 31.90 22.73
N PHE A 145 19.53 30.96 23.37
CA PHE A 145 20.13 31.14 24.71
C PHE A 145 21.62 31.54 24.67
N GLY A 146 22.08 32.08 23.54
CA GLY A 146 23.41 32.66 23.40
C GLY A 146 23.42 34.16 23.67
N LYS A 147 23.83 34.52 24.90
CA LYS A 147 24.26 35.84 25.39
C LYS A 147 23.15 36.81 25.84
N LYS A 148 23.21 37.18 27.13
CA LYS A 148 23.61 38.54 27.54
C LYS A 148 24.00 38.61 29.03
N LYS A 149 25.25 39.05 29.20
CA LYS A 149 25.92 39.69 30.36
C LYS A 149 26.15 38.87 31.61
#